data_AF-A0A0F6WQ90-F1
#
_entry.id   AF-A0A0F6WQ90-F1
#
_cell.length_a   1.000
_cell.length_b   1.000
_cell.length_c   1.000
_cell.angle_alpha   90.00
_cell.angle_beta   90.00
_cell.angle_gamma   90.00
#
_symmetry.space_group_name_H-M   'P 1'
#
loop_
_entity.id
_entity.type
_entity.pdbx_description
1 polymer ?
#
loop_
_entity_poly.entity_id
_entity_poly.type
_entity_poly.pdbx_seq_one_letter_code
_entity_poly.pdbx_strand_id
1 'polypeptide(L)'
;MSIWKRLLVQYPRFADTLTAGQPITLEELATREVILEAVAKGQEIFGIEQPKHAAQLWFHSLCTAIVGPAVTAMVEFDVIPSLDIRRGQLHNIDGYWFGFRPEEMLVDASLHLSGTQFGESIRVVIDALCAATDLRPAPLWAVASDALGIAASGAGVEAFEEEHAREVAEALIEGMNSVNSVPSPRFNDDDYFIRAGCCMIFHSPRADFCTSCPQKR
;
A
#
# COMPACT_ATOMS: atom_id res chain seq x y z
N MET A 1 -12.67 -22.99 0.66
CA MET A 1 -13.00 -21.69 1.27
C MET A 1 -12.21 -20.63 0.53
N SER A 2 -12.80 -19.49 0.14
CA SER A 2 -12.03 -18.41 -0.51
C SER A 2 -10.89 -17.98 0.41
N ILE A 3 -9.70 -17.70 -0.15
CA ILE A 3 -8.55 -17.24 0.63
C ILE A 3 -8.88 -15.99 1.43
N TRP A 4 -9.71 -15.09 0.88
CA TRP A 4 -10.12 -13.85 1.56
C TRP A 4 -10.99 -14.12 2.79
N LYS A 5 -11.84 -15.16 2.75
CA LYS A 5 -12.61 -15.59 3.93
C LYS A 5 -11.69 -16.15 5.01
N ARG A 6 -10.66 -16.90 4.61
CA ARG A 6 -9.65 -17.42 5.54
C ARG A 6 -8.88 -16.28 6.21
N LEU A 7 -8.37 -15.37 5.39
CA LEU A 7 -7.63 -14.20 5.83
C LEU A 7 -8.45 -13.32 6.77
N LEU A 8 -9.74 -13.12 6.51
CA LEU A 8 -10.63 -12.35 7.41
C LEU A 8 -10.85 -13.00 8.78
N VAL A 9 -10.88 -14.35 8.83
CA VAL A 9 -11.00 -15.07 10.09
C VAL A 9 -9.73 -14.93 10.94
N GLN A 10 -8.55 -14.99 10.30
CA GLN A 10 -7.26 -14.89 10.99
C GLN A 10 -6.87 -13.43 11.29
N TYR A 11 -7.20 -12.50 10.39
CA TYR A 11 -6.87 -11.08 10.48
C TYR A 11 -8.10 -10.19 10.28
N PRO A 12 -8.92 -10.02 11.33
CA PRO A 12 -10.10 -9.16 11.28
C PRO A 12 -9.80 -7.71 10.88
N ARG A 13 -8.55 -7.25 11.05
CA ARG A 13 -8.10 -5.91 10.63
C ARG A 13 -8.30 -5.62 9.13
N PHE A 14 -8.41 -6.65 8.28
CA PHE A 14 -8.64 -6.49 6.84
C PHE A 14 -10.13 -6.43 6.47
N ALA A 15 -11.05 -6.41 7.46
CA ALA A 15 -12.49 -6.38 7.21
C ALA A 15 -12.89 -5.22 6.29
N ASP A 16 -12.46 -4.01 6.58
CA ASP A 16 -12.82 -2.82 5.80
C ASP A 16 -12.16 -2.81 4.41
N THR A 17 -10.98 -3.43 4.31
CA THR A 17 -10.23 -3.55 3.05
C THR A 17 -10.83 -4.59 2.09
N LEU A 18 -11.33 -5.71 2.61
CA LEU A 18 -11.79 -6.86 1.81
C LEU A 18 -13.31 -6.93 1.66
N THR A 19 -14.06 -6.23 2.50
CA THR A 19 -15.52 -6.15 2.41
C THR A 19 -15.89 -5.02 1.48
N ALA A 20 -16.77 -5.30 0.51
CA ALA A 20 -17.11 -4.34 -0.54
C ALA A 20 -17.77 -3.07 0.06
N GLY A 21 -17.15 -1.92 -0.20
CA GLY A 21 -17.75 -0.58 -0.09
C GLY A 21 -18.43 -0.14 -1.38
N GLN A 22 -18.48 1.17 -1.64
CA GLN A 22 -18.96 1.71 -2.91
C GLN A 22 -17.91 1.44 -4.00
N PRO A 23 -18.21 0.67 -5.07
CA PRO A 23 -17.24 0.37 -6.12
C PRO A 23 -16.72 1.64 -6.81
N ILE A 24 -15.43 1.65 -7.13
CA ILE A 24 -14.77 2.72 -7.89
C ILE A 24 -13.68 2.11 -8.78
N THR A 25 -13.52 2.62 -9.99
CA THR A 25 -12.44 2.20 -10.90
C THR A 25 -11.13 2.92 -10.56
N LEU A 26 -10.00 2.38 -11.05
CA LEU A 26 -8.70 3.03 -10.90
C LEU A 26 -8.69 4.41 -11.57
N GLU A 27 -9.33 4.53 -12.72
CA GLU A 27 -9.43 5.77 -13.49
C GLU A 27 -10.26 6.82 -12.75
N GLU A 28 -11.37 6.44 -12.12
CA GLU A 28 -12.17 7.33 -11.26
C GLU A 28 -11.41 7.74 -9.99
N LEU A 29 -10.70 6.81 -9.35
CA LEU A 29 -9.84 7.10 -8.18
C LEU A 29 -8.77 8.13 -8.53
N ALA A 30 -8.21 8.06 -9.74
CA ALA A 30 -7.17 8.95 -10.24
C ALA A 30 -7.72 10.27 -10.82
N THR A 31 -8.99 10.61 -10.60
CA THR A 31 -9.53 11.92 -10.94
C THR A 31 -9.08 12.98 -9.95
N ARG A 32 -8.97 14.23 -10.41
CA ARG A 32 -8.58 15.37 -9.58
C ARG A 32 -9.56 15.56 -8.43
N GLU A 33 -10.85 15.39 -8.71
CA GLU A 33 -11.94 15.58 -7.77
C GLU A 33 -11.83 14.59 -6.60
N VAL A 34 -11.71 13.29 -6.89
CA VAL A 34 -11.60 12.25 -5.85
C VAL A 34 -10.33 12.42 -5.02
N ILE A 35 -9.19 12.73 -5.67
CA ILE A 35 -7.94 12.99 -4.96
C ILE A 35 -8.09 14.17 -4.00
N LEU A 36 -8.61 15.31 -4.46
CA LEU A 36 -8.71 16.49 -3.61
C LEU A 36 -9.73 16.32 -2.48
N GLU A 37 -10.81 15.57 -2.70
CA GLU A 37 -11.76 15.21 -1.64
C GLU A 37 -11.08 14.34 -0.57
N ALA A 38 -10.34 13.31 -0.98
CA ALA A 38 -9.62 12.45 -0.06
C ALA A 38 -8.55 13.22 0.73
N VAL A 39 -7.81 14.13 0.08
CA VAL A 39 -6.84 15.01 0.73
C VAL A 39 -7.52 15.89 1.77
N ALA A 40 -8.62 16.57 1.41
CA ALA A 40 -9.35 17.44 2.32
C ALA A 40 -9.88 16.67 3.54
N LYS A 41 -10.41 15.46 3.32
CA LYS A 41 -10.87 14.59 4.40
C LYS A 41 -9.71 14.13 5.30
N GLY A 42 -8.55 13.84 4.72
CA GLY A 42 -7.33 13.56 5.48
C GLY A 42 -6.89 14.73 6.36
N GLN A 43 -6.98 15.97 5.86
CA GLN A 43 -6.69 17.16 6.66
C GLN A 43 -7.64 17.28 7.85
N GLU A 44 -8.93 17.01 7.65
CA GLU A 44 -9.95 17.04 8.72
C GLU A 44 -9.68 15.97 9.79
N ILE A 45 -9.51 14.72 9.38
CA ILE A 45 -9.32 13.57 10.28
C ILE A 45 -8.05 13.77 11.12
N PHE A 46 -6.93 14.13 10.47
CA PHE A 46 -5.63 14.17 11.11
C PHE A 46 -5.19 15.56 11.57
N GLY A 47 -5.95 16.62 11.28
CA GLY A 47 -5.57 17.99 11.63
C GLY A 47 -4.27 18.45 10.95
N ILE A 48 -4.01 17.98 9.72
CA ILE A 48 -2.80 18.33 8.97
C ILE A 48 -3.02 19.62 8.19
N GLU A 49 -2.22 20.65 8.47
CA GLU A 49 -2.39 21.98 7.87
C GLU A 49 -2.02 22.03 6.38
N GLN A 50 -0.95 21.35 5.98
CA GLN A 50 -0.45 21.42 4.61
C GLN A 50 -1.08 20.33 3.72
N PRO A 51 -1.81 20.68 2.64
CA PRO A 51 -2.48 19.70 1.78
C PRO A 51 -1.55 18.63 1.21
N LYS A 52 -0.32 18.99 0.83
CA LYS A 52 0.68 18.02 0.31
C LYS A 52 1.04 16.94 1.33
N HIS A 53 1.05 17.24 2.64
CA HIS A 53 1.34 16.25 3.67
C HIS A 53 0.15 15.30 3.86
N ALA A 54 -1.07 15.83 3.84
CA ALA A 54 -2.28 15.01 3.85
C ALA A 54 -2.40 14.15 2.59
N ALA A 55 -2.00 14.65 1.43
CA ALA A 55 -1.96 13.89 0.18
C ALA A 55 -0.98 12.71 0.23
N GLN A 56 0.23 12.93 0.75
CA GLN A 56 1.19 11.85 0.91
C GLN A 56 0.76 10.83 1.98
N LEU A 57 0.07 11.27 3.04
CA LEU A 57 -0.52 10.39 4.04
C LEU A 57 -1.67 9.56 3.48
N TRP A 58 -2.58 10.17 2.74
CA TRP A 58 -3.67 9.48 2.05
C TRP A 58 -3.11 8.43 1.08
N PHE A 59 -2.11 8.81 0.28
CA PHE A 59 -1.47 7.88 -0.65
C PHE A 59 -0.83 6.69 0.07
N HIS A 60 -0.15 6.92 1.20
CA HIS A 60 0.36 5.84 2.04
C HIS A 60 -0.76 4.90 2.51
N SER A 61 -1.86 5.46 3.02
CA SER A 61 -3.03 4.70 3.46
C SER A 61 -3.63 3.85 2.33
N LEU A 62 -3.79 4.44 1.15
CA LEU A 62 -4.28 3.76 -0.06
C LEU A 62 -3.36 2.58 -0.44
N CYS A 63 -2.04 2.79 -0.52
CA CYS A 63 -1.10 1.73 -0.85
C CYS A 63 -1.18 0.58 0.16
N THR A 64 -1.20 0.87 1.47
CA THR A 64 -1.31 -0.16 2.51
C THR A 64 -2.61 -0.95 2.42
N ALA A 65 -3.74 -0.29 2.11
CA ALA A 65 -5.01 -0.97 1.88
C ALA A 65 -4.96 -1.86 0.63
N ILE A 66 -4.33 -1.42 -0.45
CA ILE A 66 -4.24 -2.20 -1.69
C ILE A 66 -3.41 -3.48 -1.49
N VAL A 67 -2.24 -3.35 -0.85
CA VAL A 67 -1.27 -4.45 -0.81
C VAL A 67 -1.41 -5.34 0.42
N GLY A 68 -1.88 -4.79 1.55
CA GLY A 68 -1.86 -5.45 2.86
C GLY A 68 -2.44 -6.87 2.85
N PRO A 69 -3.71 -7.06 2.41
CA PRO A 69 -4.30 -8.39 2.38
C PRO A 69 -3.61 -9.35 1.41
N ALA A 70 -3.25 -8.87 0.22
CA ALA A 70 -2.64 -9.68 -0.82
C ALA A 70 -1.24 -10.18 -0.42
N VAL A 71 -0.41 -9.28 0.11
CA VAL A 71 0.94 -9.61 0.59
C VAL A 71 0.89 -10.50 1.82
N THR A 72 -0.07 -10.29 2.73
CA THR A 72 -0.26 -11.23 3.85
C THR A 72 -0.59 -12.64 3.35
N ALA A 73 -1.44 -12.75 2.32
CA ALA A 73 -1.77 -14.04 1.72
C ALA A 73 -0.60 -14.69 0.98
N MET A 74 0.31 -13.89 0.40
CA MET A 74 1.56 -14.38 -0.19
C MET A 74 2.45 -15.01 0.85
N VAL A 75 2.65 -14.33 1.98
CA VAL A 75 3.54 -14.82 3.06
C VAL A 75 2.97 -16.03 3.78
N GLU A 76 1.68 -16.03 4.13
CA GLU A 76 1.15 -17.08 5.01
C GLU A 76 0.57 -18.29 4.27
N PHE A 77 0.11 -18.10 3.03
CA PHE A 77 -0.63 -19.13 2.32
C PHE A 77 0.00 -19.55 0.99
N ASP A 78 1.19 -19.05 0.65
CA ASP A 78 1.91 -19.36 -0.58
C ASP A 78 1.04 -19.18 -1.85
N VAL A 79 0.20 -18.14 -1.86
CA VAL A 79 -0.60 -17.77 -3.04
C VAL A 79 -0.16 -16.42 -3.59
N ILE A 80 -0.28 -16.21 -4.90
CA ILE A 80 0.14 -14.95 -5.52
C ILE A 80 -1.09 -14.27 -6.13
N PRO A 81 -1.80 -13.42 -5.37
CA PRO A 81 -2.84 -12.56 -5.94
C PRO A 81 -2.26 -11.56 -6.95
N SER A 82 -3.03 -11.24 -7.97
CA SER A 82 -2.76 -10.12 -8.88
C SER A 82 -2.87 -8.80 -8.11
N LEU A 83 -1.88 -7.92 -8.25
CA LEU A 83 -1.95 -6.53 -7.75
C LEU A 83 -2.29 -5.53 -8.86
N ASP A 84 -2.76 -6.01 -10.02
CA ASP A 84 -3.39 -5.17 -11.02
C ASP A 84 -4.75 -4.70 -10.47
N ILE A 85 -4.84 -3.42 -10.11
CA ILE A 85 -6.03 -2.84 -9.48
C ILE A 85 -7.25 -2.97 -10.40
N ARG A 86 -7.05 -3.01 -11.73
CA ARG A 86 -8.14 -3.14 -12.71
C ARG A 86 -8.77 -4.53 -12.74
N ARG A 87 -8.10 -5.51 -12.14
CA ARG A 87 -8.52 -6.92 -12.09
C ARG A 87 -8.99 -7.35 -10.71
N GLY A 88 -9.23 -6.39 -9.83
CA GLY A 88 -9.85 -6.63 -8.53
C GLY A 88 -11.04 -5.72 -8.28
N GLN A 89 -11.56 -5.79 -7.07
CA GLN A 89 -12.61 -4.89 -6.58
C GLN A 89 -11.98 -3.79 -5.76
N LEU A 90 -11.85 -2.60 -6.34
CA LEU A 90 -11.51 -1.37 -5.63
C LEU A 90 -12.81 -0.70 -5.16
N HIS A 91 -12.85 -0.23 -3.92
CA HIS A 91 -14.02 0.44 -3.37
C HIS A 91 -13.66 1.58 -2.44
N ASN A 92 -14.52 2.60 -2.44
CA ASN A 92 -14.53 3.70 -1.51
C ASN A 92 -15.32 3.27 -0.25
N ILE A 93 -14.74 3.52 0.93
CA ILE A 93 -15.38 3.26 2.22
C ILE A 93 -16.04 4.55 2.74
N ASP A 94 -15.31 5.67 2.80
CA ASP A 94 -15.81 6.93 3.36
C ASP A 94 -15.16 8.22 2.81
N GLY A 95 -14.54 8.15 1.64
CA GLY A 95 -13.88 9.26 0.94
C GLY A 95 -12.39 9.40 1.25
N TYR A 96 -11.94 9.00 2.45
CA TYR A 96 -10.51 8.91 2.77
C TYR A 96 -10.02 7.47 2.71
N TRP A 97 -10.78 6.54 3.30
CA TRP A 97 -10.44 5.13 3.31
C TRP A 97 -10.94 4.43 2.06
N PHE A 98 -10.06 3.61 1.48
CA PHE A 98 -10.34 2.77 0.34
C PHE A 98 -9.96 1.33 0.68
N GLY A 99 -10.61 0.38 0.04
CA GLY A 99 -10.28 -1.03 0.12
C GLY A 99 -10.08 -1.63 -1.25
N PHE A 100 -9.33 -2.73 -1.30
CA PHE A 100 -9.10 -3.48 -2.51
C PHE A 100 -9.12 -4.97 -2.22
N ARG A 101 -9.87 -5.72 -3.03
CA ARG A 101 -9.87 -7.17 -3.02
C ARG A 101 -9.44 -7.71 -4.39
N PRO A 102 -8.28 -8.36 -4.49
CA PRO A 102 -7.90 -9.04 -5.73
C PRO A 102 -8.91 -10.14 -6.09
N GLU A 103 -9.27 -10.25 -7.37
CA GLU A 103 -10.14 -11.32 -7.87
C GLU A 103 -9.35 -12.39 -8.63
N GLU A 104 -8.20 -12.03 -9.19
CA GLU A 104 -7.32 -12.93 -9.94
C GLU A 104 -6.18 -13.46 -9.05
N MET A 105 -5.94 -14.77 -9.16
CA MET A 105 -4.74 -15.44 -8.64
C MET A 105 -3.82 -15.77 -9.80
N LEU A 106 -2.54 -15.43 -9.66
CA LEU A 106 -1.52 -15.72 -10.64
C LEU A 106 -0.98 -17.14 -10.39
N VAL A 107 -1.38 -18.08 -11.23
CA VAL A 107 -0.92 -19.47 -11.18
C VAL A 107 0.38 -19.60 -11.98
N ASP A 108 1.37 -20.32 -11.45
CA ASP A 108 2.69 -20.51 -12.06
C ASP A 108 3.42 -19.19 -12.41
N ALA A 109 3.10 -18.12 -11.68
CA ALA A 109 3.70 -16.80 -11.85
C ALA A 109 4.69 -16.49 -10.72
N SER A 110 5.48 -15.43 -10.90
CA SER A 110 6.41 -14.95 -9.89
C SER A 110 5.80 -13.80 -9.07
N LEU A 111 6.26 -13.67 -7.83
CA LEU A 111 6.01 -12.49 -6.99
C LEU A 111 6.43 -11.20 -7.72
N HIS A 112 7.53 -11.26 -8.49
CA HIS A 112 7.98 -10.16 -9.34
C HIS A 112 6.87 -9.67 -10.29
N LEU A 113 6.09 -10.56 -10.92
CA LEU A 113 4.99 -10.15 -11.80
C LEU A 113 3.92 -9.36 -11.03
N SER A 114 3.54 -9.82 -9.83
CA SER A 114 2.56 -9.11 -9.00
C SER A 114 3.10 -7.72 -8.58
N GLY A 115 4.39 -7.63 -8.23
CA GLY A 115 5.07 -6.36 -7.97
C GLY A 115 5.06 -5.40 -9.17
N THR A 116 5.30 -5.92 -10.38
CA THR A 116 5.21 -5.15 -11.63
C THR A 116 3.79 -4.63 -11.86
N GLN A 117 2.76 -5.46 -11.70
CA GLN A 117 1.36 -5.06 -11.85
C GLN A 117 0.95 -3.95 -10.87
N PHE A 118 1.43 -4.04 -9.62
CA PHE A 118 1.24 -2.96 -8.64
C PHE A 118 1.89 -1.66 -9.11
N GLY A 119 3.15 -1.72 -9.55
CA GLY A 119 3.87 -0.57 -10.10
C GLY A 119 3.14 0.09 -11.27
N GLU A 120 2.64 -0.70 -12.21
CA GLU A 120 1.89 -0.20 -13.38
C GLU A 120 0.56 0.46 -12.99
N SER A 121 -0.15 -0.12 -12.02
CA SER A 121 -1.42 0.41 -11.52
C SER A 121 -1.21 1.69 -10.71
N ILE A 122 -0.26 1.69 -9.78
CA ILE A 122 -0.04 2.81 -8.87
C ILE A 122 0.56 4.03 -9.57
N ARG A 123 1.30 3.84 -10.68
CA ARG A 123 1.77 4.94 -11.54
C ARG A 123 0.64 5.90 -11.92
N VAL A 124 -0.54 5.37 -12.24
CA VAL A 124 -1.71 6.18 -12.62
C VAL A 124 -2.12 7.13 -11.48
N VAL A 125 -2.12 6.61 -10.25
CA VAL A 125 -2.44 7.41 -9.05
C VAL A 125 -1.33 8.41 -8.74
N ILE A 126 -0.06 8.01 -8.87
CA ILE A 126 1.10 8.88 -8.65
C ILE A 126 1.08 10.07 -9.62
N ASP A 127 0.86 9.81 -10.91
CA ASP A 127 0.81 10.85 -11.94
C ASP A 127 -0.35 11.82 -11.69
N ALA A 128 -1.53 11.30 -11.33
CA ALA A 128 -2.68 12.11 -10.98
C ALA A 128 -2.46 12.94 -9.71
N LEU A 129 -1.83 12.38 -8.67
CA LEU A 129 -1.46 13.10 -7.46
C LEU A 129 -0.49 14.25 -7.74
N CYS A 130 0.53 14.01 -8.58
CA CYS A 130 1.49 15.03 -8.97
C CYS A 130 0.84 16.12 -9.84
N ALA A 131 -0.20 15.80 -10.60
CA ALA A 131 -0.96 16.79 -11.37
C ALA A 131 -1.97 17.59 -10.51
N ALA A 132 -2.51 16.97 -9.46
CA ALA A 132 -3.48 17.60 -8.56
C ALA A 132 -2.83 18.41 -7.43
N THR A 133 -1.56 18.12 -7.08
CA THR A 133 -0.86 18.66 -5.90
C THR A 133 0.60 19.02 -6.22
N ASP A 134 1.31 19.67 -5.29
CA ASP A 134 2.74 20.00 -5.44
C ASP A 134 3.69 18.85 -5.07
N LEU A 135 3.20 17.60 -5.09
CA LEU A 135 4.02 16.44 -4.77
C LEU A 135 4.97 16.08 -5.91
N ARG A 136 6.15 15.57 -5.54
CA ARG A 136 7.12 15.03 -6.48
C ARG A 136 6.93 13.51 -6.60
N PRO A 137 7.18 12.90 -7.76
CA PRO A 137 6.94 11.48 -7.95
C PRO A 137 7.85 10.58 -7.11
N ALA A 138 9.14 10.89 -6.97
CA ALA A 138 10.10 10.01 -6.29
C ALA A 138 9.73 9.64 -4.83
N PRO A 139 9.30 10.59 -3.97
CA PRO A 139 8.75 10.23 -2.65
C PRO A 139 7.55 9.29 -2.68
N LEU A 140 6.67 9.40 -3.68
CA LEU A 140 5.48 8.56 -3.81
C LEU A 140 5.88 7.13 -4.21
N TRP A 141 6.81 6.97 -5.14
CA TRP A 141 7.39 5.66 -5.48
C TRP A 141 8.06 4.99 -4.27
N ALA A 142 8.76 5.75 -3.41
CA ALA A 142 9.30 5.24 -2.16
C ALA A 142 8.20 4.80 -1.17
N VAL A 143 7.12 5.57 -1.02
CA VAL A 143 5.98 5.20 -0.16
C VAL A 143 5.28 3.92 -0.65
N ALA A 144 5.09 3.78 -1.96
CA ALA A 144 4.40 2.63 -2.52
C ALA A 144 5.25 1.34 -2.42
N SER A 145 6.56 1.42 -2.66
CA SER A 145 7.47 0.28 -2.43
C SER A 145 7.59 -0.09 -0.95
N ASP A 146 7.66 0.90 -0.06
CA ASP A 146 7.63 0.65 1.39
C ASP A 146 6.35 -0.06 1.84
N ALA A 147 5.20 0.20 1.21
CA ALA A 147 3.95 -0.46 1.56
C ALA A 147 4.03 -1.98 1.35
N LEU A 148 4.72 -2.45 0.30
CA LEU A 148 4.98 -3.87 0.06
C LEU A 148 5.87 -4.46 1.17
N GLY A 149 6.99 -3.79 1.47
CA GLY A 149 7.95 -4.26 2.48
C GLY A 149 7.36 -4.30 3.90
N ILE A 150 6.59 -3.28 4.29
CA ILE A 150 5.90 -3.24 5.58
C ILE A 150 4.86 -4.35 5.67
N ALA A 151 4.05 -4.55 4.62
CA ALA A 151 3.02 -5.58 4.63
C ALA A 151 3.62 -6.98 4.75
N ALA A 152 4.70 -7.26 4.00
CA ALA A 152 5.40 -8.53 4.07
C ALA A 152 6.04 -8.75 5.44
N SER A 153 6.83 -7.79 5.93
CA SER A 153 7.48 -7.88 7.25
C SER A 153 6.47 -8.03 8.38
N GLY A 154 5.35 -7.29 8.34
CA GLY A 154 4.27 -7.43 9.31
C GLY A 154 3.61 -8.81 9.27
N ALA A 155 3.35 -9.35 8.07
CA ALA A 155 2.81 -10.70 7.92
C ALA A 155 3.80 -11.77 8.42
N GLY A 156 5.09 -11.63 8.13
CA GLY A 156 6.13 -12.56 8.57
C GLY A 156 6.23 -12.63 10.10
N VAL A 157 6.22 -11.48 10.79
CA VAL A 157 6.23 -11.44 12.26
C VAL A 157 4.99 -12.11 12.86
N GLU A 158 3.82 -11.92 12.26
CA GLU A 158 2.58 -12.53 12.76
C GLU A 158 2.51 -14.03 12.49
N ALA A 159 3.06 -14.48 11.36
CA ALA A 159 3.08 -15.88 10.94
C ALA A 159 4.30 -16.66 11.46
N PHE A 160 5.31 -15.99 12.02
CA PHE A 160 6.64 -16.54 12.34
C PHE A 160 7.38 -17.07 11.09
N GLU A 161 7.28 -16.33 9.99
CA GLU A 161 7.83 -16.64 8.66
C GLU A 161 8.70 -15.46 8.14
N GLU A 162 9.60 -14.94 8.98
CA GLU A 162 10.35 -13.72 8.70
C GLU A 162 11.29 -13.84 7.48
N GLU A 163 11.96 -14.99 7.32
CA GLU A 163 12.83 -15.27 6.17
C GLU A 163 12.03 -15.27 4.86
N HIS A 164 10.90 -15.98 4.84
CA HIS A 164 10.03 -16.02 3.66
C HIS A 164 9.40 -14.64 3.37
N ALA A 165 8.98 -13.91 4.40
CA ALA A 165 8.48 -12.55 4.25
C ALA A 165 9.50 -11.60 3.62
N ARG A 166 10.80 -11.78 3.93
CA ARG A 166 11.87 -11.03 3.30
C ARG A 166 11.98 -11.33 1.81
N GLU A 167 11.96 -12.61 1.42
CA GLU A 167 11.97 -13.02 0.01
C GLU A 167 10.78 -12.42 -0.76
N VAL A 168 9.59 -12.45 -0.15
CA VAL A 168 8.37 -11.84 -0.70
C VAL A 168 8.54 -10.34 -0.91
N ALA A 169 9.04 -9.63 0.11
CA ALA A 169 9.29 -8.19 0.02
C ALA A 169 10.28 -7.85 -1.10
N GLU A 170 11.42 -8.56 -1.15
CA GLU A 170 12.48 -8.34 -2.13
C GLU A 170 11.96 -8.57 -3.56
N ALA A 171 11.27 -9.68 -3.81
CA ALA A 171 10.74 -10.01 -5.13
C ALA A 171 9.66 -9.03 -5.61
N LEU A 172 8.75 -8.60 -4.73
CA LEU A 172 7.71 -7.62 -5.06
C LEU A 172 8.31 -6.25 -5.37
N ILE A 173 9.29 -5.80 -4.57
CA ILE A 173 9.94 -4.50 -4.76
C ILE A 173 10.83 -4.50 -6.01
N GLU A 174 11.52 -5.61 -6.31
CA GLU A 174 12.24 -5.78 -7.58
C GLU A 174 11.29 -5.70 -8.78
N GLY A 175 10.14 -6.37 -8.70
CA GLY A 175 9.06 -6.29 -9.68
C GLY A 175 8.60 -4.86 -9.91
N MET A 176 8.38 -4.10 -8.85
CA MET A 176 8.02 -2.69 -8.92
C MET A 176 9.16 -1.82 -9.51
N ASN A 177 10.41 -2.12 -9.18
CA ASN A 177 11.59 -1.42 -9.67
C ASN A 177 11.77 -1.53 -11.20
N SER A 178 11.25 -2.59 -11.82
CA SER A 178 11.21 -2.74 -13.28
C SER A 178 10.29 -1.71 -13.98
N VAL A 179 9.31 -1.14 -13.25
CA VAL A 179 8.38 -0.13 -13.78
C VAL A 179 8.92 1.30 -13.60
N ASN A 180 9.45 1.60 -12.41
CA ASN A 180 10.10 2.87 -12.09
C ASN A 180 11.13 2.65 -10.97
N SER A 181 12.17 3.47 -10.93
CA SER A 181 13.20 3.36 -9.90
C SER A 181 12.61 3.58 -8.52
N VAL A 182 12.74 2.58 -7.66
CA VAL A 182 12.38 2.63 -6.24
C VAL A 182 13.60 2.37 -5.36
N PRO A 183 13.62 2.84 -4.10
CA PRO A 183 14.67 2.46 -3.16
C PRO A 183 14.73 0.93 -2.99
N SER A 184 15.94 0.39 -2.91
CA SER A 184 16.13 -1.01 -2.54
C SER A 184 15.54 -1.29 -1.14
N PRO A 185 14.99 -2.50 -0.91
CA PRO A 185 14.49 -2.89 0.40
C PRO A 185 15.64 -2.85 1.43
N ARG A 186 15.32 -2.42 2.65
CA ARG A 186 16.29 -2.32 3.75
C ARG A 186 15.70 -2.97 4.98
N PHE A 187 16.53 -3.71 5.69
CA PHE A 187 16.19 -4.38 6.94
C PHE A 187 17.22 -4.00 8.01
N ASN A 188 16.80 -3.95 9.28
CA ASN A 188 17.73 -3.78 10.40
C ASN A 188 18.33 -5.15 10.82
N ASP A 189 19.16 -5.14 11.86
CA ASP A 189 19.82 -6.36 12.37
C ASP A 189 18.84 -7.40 12.96
N ASP A 190 17.60 -6.98 13.27
CA ASP A 190 16.51 -7.83 13.76
C ASP A 190 15.54 -8.20 12.61
N ASP A 191 15.95 -8.05 11.35
CA ASP A 191 15.18 -8.31 10.12
C ASP A 191 13.86 -7.52 9.97
N TYR A 192 13.70 -6.42 10.72
CA TYR A 192 12.58 -5.49 10.51
C TYR A 192 12.82 -4.58 9.32
N PHE A 193 11.78 -4.40 8.48
CA PHE A 193 11.82 -3.51 7.33
C PHE A 193 11.97 -2.03 7.73
N ILE A 194 12.94 -1.35 7.11
CA ILE A 194 13.23 0.08 7.30
C ILE A 194 12.73 0.89 6.10
N ARG A 195 11.69 1.68 6.33
CA ARG A 195 11.11 2.55 5.30
C ARG A 195 12.08 3.57 4.75
N ALA A 196 12.04 3.79 3.43
CA ALA A 196 12.71 4.90 2.77
C ALA A 196 11.84 6.17 2.70
N GLY A 197 10.53 6.00 2.54
CA GLY A 197 9.50 7.02 2.46
C GLY A 197 8.89 7.41 3.81
N CYS A 198 8.50 8.68 3.92
CA CYS A 198 7.73 9.18 5.05
C CYS A 198 6.25 9.26 4.68
N CYS A 199 5.35 8.73 5.51
CA CYS A 199 3.91 8.92 5.34
C CYS A 199 3.42 10.32 5.77
N MET A 200 4.28 11.17 6.34
CA MET A 200 3.98 12.53 6.79
C MET A 200 3.00 12.65 7.97
N ILE A 201 2.62 11.53 8.61
CA ILE A 201 1.69 11.52 9.76
C ILE A 201 2.16 12.38 10.94
N PHE A 202 3.47 12.54 11.13
CA PHE A 202 4.05 13.33 12.22
C PHE A 202 3.71 14.83 12.13
N HIS A 203 3.13 15.30 11.02
CA HIS A 203 2.56 16.64 10.92
C HIS A 203 1.18 16.76 11.56
N SER A 204 0.54 15.65 11.95
CA SER A 204 -0.67 15.68 12.77
C SER A 204 -0.32 16.07 14.20
N PRO A 205 -1.04 17.01 14.83
CA PRO A 205 -0.84 17.34 16.24
C PRO A 205 -1.23 16.19 17.20
N ARG A 206 -1.83 15.12 16.67
CA ARG A 206 -2.29 13.94 17.42
C ARG A 206 -1.38 12.74 17.25
N ALA A 207 -0.32 12.84 16.46
CA ALA A 207 0.57 11.73 16.15
C ALA A 207 2.03 12.09 16.47
N ASP A 208 2.80 11.07 16.84
CA ASP A 208 4.26 11.14 16.95
C ASP A 208 4.89 10.36 15.78
N PHE A 209 6.22 10.23 15.77
CA PHE A 209 6.93 9.40 14.81
C PHE A 209 6.56 7.91 14.97
N CYS A 210 6.13 7.28 13.87
CA CYS A 210 5.94 5.83 13.84
C CYS A 210 7.27 5.07 14.04
N THR A 211 7.20 3.81 14.46
CA THR A 211 8.37 2.98 14.76
C THR A 211 9.37 2.93 13.60
N SER A 212 8.89 2.82 12.36
CA SER A 212 9.70 2.78 11.14
C SER A 212 9.85 4.14 10.44
N CYS A 213 9.64 5.26 11.14
CA CYS A 213 9.69 6.57 10.50
C CYS A 213 11.12 6.93 10.08
N PRO A 214 11.39 7.26 8.80
CA PRO A 214 12.73 7.68 8.38
C PRO A 214 13.12 9.07 8.92
N GLN A 215 12.19 9.79 9.54
CA GLN A 215 12.46 11.08 10.19
C GLN A 215 12.88 10.91 11.66
N LYS A 216 12.70 9.72 12.25
CA LYS A 216 13.17 9.40 13.58
C LYS A 216 14.70 9.21 13.49
N ARG A 217 15.44 10.18 14.02
CA ARG A 217 16.90 10.15 14.12
C ARG A 217 17.34 9.62 15.47
#